data_AF-A0AAU1HWG4-F1
#
_entry.id   AF-A0AAU1HWG4-F1
#
_cell.length_a   1.000
_cell.length_b   1.000
_cell.length_c   1.000
_cell.angle_alpha   90.00
_cell.angle_beta   90.00
_cell.angle_gamma   90.00
#
_symmetry.space_group_name_H-M   'P 1'
#
loop_
_entity.id
_entity.type
_entity.pdbx_description
1 polymer ?
#
loop_
_entity_poly.entity_id
_entity_poly.type
_entity_poly.pdbx_seq_one_letter_code
_entity_poly.pdbx_strand_id
1 'polypeptide(L)'
;MSEHDVMEWPNAIQAYASAPEPHSELMWLSTTEDRGREWWLRRAALTDRMAHGLTPGYTASRSNALDLASRLMALDGAVVGCNPRAYVRQQYALWATNR
;
A
#
# COMPACT_ATOMS: atom_id res chain seq x y z
N MET A 1 -12.98 -17.76 -18.67
CA MET A 1 -12.22 -16.83 -17.81
C MET A 1 -12.54 -17.22 -16.39
N SER A 2 -11.64 -17.92 -15.71
CA SER A 2 -11.94 -18.57 -14.43
C SER A 2 -12.07 -17.55 -13.31
N GLU A 3 -13.23 -17.52 -12.65
CA GLU A 3 -13.62 -16.65 -11.53
C GLU A 3 -12.96 -17.05 -10.20
N HIS A 4 -11.65 -17.29 -10.18
CA HIS A 4 -10.96 -17.84 -8.99
C HIS A 4 -10.00 -16.89 -8.26
N ASP A 5 -9.84 -15.62 -8.67
CA ASP A 5 -8.68 -14.83 -8.20
C ASP A 5 -9.01 -13.58 -7.35
N VAL A 6 -10.29 -13.36 -7.00
CA VAL A 6 -10.68 -12.19 -6.17
C VAL A 6 -10.73 -12.53 -4.67
N MET A 7 -10.69 -13.82 -4.29
CA MET A 7 -10.81 -14.27 -2.89
C MET A 7 -9.48 -14.40 -2.11
N GLU A 8 -8.30 -14.20 -2.72
CA GLU A 8 -7.01 -14.49 -2.06
C GLU A 8 -6.13 -13.27 -1.72
N TRP A 9 -6.56 -12.04 -2.02
CA TRP A 9 -5.72 -10.88 -1.72
C TRP A 9 -5.55 -10.69 -0.21
N PRO A 10 -4.33 -10.36 0.28
CA PRO A 10 -4.05 -10.28 1.70
C PRO A 10 -4.83 -9.13 2.33
N ASN A 11 -5.35 -9.38 3.54
CA ASN A 11 -5.87 -8.31 4.38
C ASN A 11 -4.73 -7.40 4.88
N ALA A 12 -5.07 -6.30 5.55
CA ALA A 12 -4.06 -5.33 6.00
C ALA A 12 -3.05 -5.92 7.00
N ILE A 13 -3.50 -6.80 7.90
CA ILE A 13 -2.61 -7.44 8.89
C ILE A 13 -1.60 -8.34 8.16
N GLN A 14 -2.08 -9.16 7.21
CA GLN A 14 -1.23 -10.06 6.43
C GLN A 14 -0.23 -9.29 5.55
N ALA A 15 -0.69 -8.29 4.80
CA ALA A 15 0.14 -7.53 3.88
C ALA A 15 1.27 -6.76 4.58
N TYR A 16 1.04 -6.31 5.81
CA TYR A 16 1.96 -5.43 6.54
C TYR A 16 2.69 -6.11 7.70
N ALA A 17 2.60 -7.44 7.80
CA ALA A 17 3.20 -8.21 8.91
C ALA A 17 4.72 -8.02 9.04
N SER A 18 5.43 -7.88 7.91
CA SER A 18 6.88 -7.65 7.85
C SER A 18 7.25 -6.20 7.52
N ALA A 19 6.29 -5.28 7.57
CA ALA A 19 6.52 -3.91 7.14
C ALA A 19 7.48 -3.17 8.11
N PRO A 20 8.37 -2.30 7.61
CA PRO A 20 9.27 -1.54 8.46
C PRO A 20 8.54 -0.65 9.47
N GLU A 21 9.29 -0.22 10.49
CA GLU A 21 8.83 0.74 11.48
C GLU A 21 8.37 2.05 10.83
N PRO A 22 7.20 2.62 11.23
CA PRO A 22 6.61 3.77 10.56
C PRO A 22 7.52 4.99 10.48
N HIS A 23 8.32 5.25 11.53
CA HIS A 23 9.24 6.37 11.57
C HIS A 23 10.35 6.26 10.53
N SER A 24 10.97 5.08 10.41
CA SER A 24 12.00 4.79 9.40
C SER A 24 11.42 4.91 7.98
N GLU A 25 10.17 4.47 7.80
CA GLU A 25 9.49 4.58 6.52
C GLU A 25 9.18 6.04 6.14
N LEU A 26 8.73 6.86 7.09
CA LEU A 26 8.51 8.29 6.89
C LEU A 26 9.82 9.03 6.56
N MET A 27 10.91 8.69 7.25
CA MET A 27 12.23 9.25 6.98
C MET A 27 12.71 8.87 5.58
N TRP A 28 12.56 7.62 5.17
CA TRP A 28 12.91 7.20 3.81
C TRP A 28 12.06 7.94 2.76
N LEU A 29 10.75 8.06 2.99
CA LEU A 29 9.85 8.79 2.09
C LEU A 29 10.20 10.27 1.96
N SER A 30 10.69 10.91 3.03
CA SER A 30 11.04 12.33 3.04
C SER A 30 12.39 12.64 2.38
N THR A 31 13.34 11.70 2.44
CA THR A 31 14.69 11.88 1.88
C THR A 31 14.85 11.33 0.45
N THR A 32 13.91 10.52 -0.04
CA THR A 32 13.99 9.97 -1.39
C THR A 32 13.69 11.04 -2.44
N GLU A 33 14.67 11.32 -3.31
CA GLU A 33 14.54 12.28 -4.41
C GLU A 33 13.75 11.70 -5.61
N ASP A 34 14.04 10.46 -5.99
CA ASP A 34 13.34 9.78 -7.08
C ASP A 34 12.02 9.16 -6.61
N ARG A 35 10.91 9.80 -6.95
CA ARG A 35 9.56 9.38 -6.59
C ARG A 35 8.97 8.41 -7.61
N GLY A 36 9.74 7.37 -7.92
CA GLY A 36 9.35 6.26 -8.79
C GLY A 36 8.27 5.35 -8.17
N ARG A 37 8.04 4.20 -8.80
CA ARG A 37 6.95 3.29 -8.42
C ARG A 37 7.06 2.78 -6.99
N GLU A 38 8.26 2.40 -6.53
CA GLU A 38 8.48 1.94 -5.15
C GLU A 38 8.08 3.02 -4.14
N TRP A 39 8.45 4.27 -4.40
CA TRP A 39 8.11 5.39 -3.52
C TRP A 39 6.59 5.54 -3.39
N TRP A 40 5.86 5.48 -4.51
CA TRP A 40 4.40 5.53 -4.49
C TRP A 40 3.78 4.33 -3.77
N LEU A 41 4.31 3.12 -3.99
CA LEU A 41 3.83 1.91 -3.34
C LEU A 41 4.01 1.99 -1.83
N ARG A 42 5.21 2.34 -1.35
CA ARG A 42 5.53 2.44 0.08
C ARG A 42 4.75 3.57 0.75
N ARG A 43 4.56 4.71 0.06
CA ARG A 43 3.72 5.81 0.54
C ARG A 43 2.25 5.40 0.71
N ALA A 44 1.69 4.72 -0.30
CA ALA A 44 0.31 4.25 -0.25
C ALA A 44 0.13 3.19 0.84
N ALA A 45 1.05 2.24 0.95
CA ALA A 45 1.03 1.19 1.96
C ALA A 45 1.13 1.74 3.39
N LEU A 46 2.06 2.67 3.64
CA LEU A 46 2.18 3.32 4.94
C LEU A 46 0.90 4.07 5.33
N THR A 47 0.30 4.79 4.39
CA THR A 47 -0.96 5.50 4.63
C THR A 47 -2.13 4.54 4.89
N ASP A 48 -2.19 3.41 4.18
CA ASP A 48 -3.20 2.38 4.43
C ASP A 48 -3.05 1.76 5.82
N ARG A 49 -1.81 1.49 6.26
CA ARG A 49 -1.50 1.02 7.63
C ARG A 49 -1.99 2.01 8.69
N MET A 50 -1.71 3.30 8.50
CA MET A 50 -2.16 4.38 9.38
C MET A 50 -3.69 4.45 9.45
N ALA A 51 -4.38 4.35 8.31
CA ALA A 51 -5.84 4.38 8.26
C ALA A 51 -6.51 3.13 8.87
N HIS A 52 -5.77 2.03 9.00
CA HIS A 52 -6.19 0.82 9.72
C HIS A 52 -5.84 0.84 11.21
N GLY A 53 -5.03 1.79 11.67
CA GLY A 53 -4.55 1.82 13.05
C GLY A 53 -3.45 0.81 13.35
N LEU A 54 -2.75 0.30 12.33
CA LEU A 54 -1.62 -0.64 12.48
C LEU A 54 -0.29 0.05 12.79
N THR A 55 -0.29 1.37 12.94
CA THR A 55 0.89 2.20 13.23
C THR A 55 0.63 3.05 14.46
N PRO A 56 0.95 2.57 15.67
CA PRO A 56 0.75 3.33 16.90
C PRO A 56 1.41 4.71 16.82
N GLY A 57 0.69 5.75 17.24
CA GLY A 57 1.18 7.15 17.18
C GLY A 57 1.05 7.82 15.81
N TYR A 58 0.61 7.10 14.78
CA TYR A 58 0.40 7.64 13.44
C TYR A 58 -1.02 7.36 12.94
N THR A 59 -1.63 8.35 12.29
CA THR A 59 -3.00 8.26 11.78
C THR A 59 -3.12 8.88 10.40
N ALA A 60 -4.00 8.29 9.59
CA ALA A 60 -4.40 8.83 8.31
C ALA A 60 -5.90 8.57 8.15
N SER A 61 -6.59 9.46 7.42
CA SER A 61 -8.00 9.22 7.09
C SER A 61 -8.12 8.07 6.09
N ARG A 62 -9.26 7.37 6.12
CA ARG A 62 -9.59 6.35 5.09
C ARG A 62 -9.62 6.95 3.68
N SER A 63 -10.00 8.23 3.55
CA SER A 63 -10.01 8.95 2.28
C SER A 63 -8.58 9.16 1.76
N ASN A 64 -7.64 9.60 2.60
CA ASN A 64 -6.24 9.76 2.19
C ASN A 64 -5.63 8.42 1.71
N ALA A 65 -5.94 7.33 2.40
CA ALA A 65 -5.51 6.00 1.99
C ALA A 65 -6.13 5.59 0.64
N LEU A 66 -7.40 5.88 0.42
CA LEU A 66 -8.09 5.61 -0.86
C LEU A 66 -7.50 6.43 -2.02
N ASP A 67 -7.22 7.71 -1.81
CA ASP A 67 -6.68 8.60 -2.85
C ASP A 67 -5.29 8.16 -3.29
N LEU A 68 -4.40 7.84 -2.35
CA LEU A 68 -3.06 7.34 -2.66
C LEU A 68 -3.09 5.96 -3.31
N ALA A 69 -4.00 5.09 -2.86
CA ALA A 69 -4.18 3.79 -3.46
C ALA A 69 -4.67 3.89 -4.91
N SER A 70 -5.63 4.78 -5.17
CA SER A 70 -6.15 5.03 -6.52
C SER A 70 -5.07 5.63 -7.41
N ARG A 71 -4.23 6.52 -6.88
CA ARG A 71 -3.10 7.08 -7.61
C ARG A 71 -2.06 6.03 -7.99
N LEU A 72 -1.68 5.14 -7.07
CA LEU A 72 -0.77 4.04 -7.38
C LEU A 72 -1.36 3.14 -8.47
N MET A 73 -2.62 2.76 -8.32
CA MET A 73 -3.32 1.90 -9.26
C MET A 73 -3.38 2.52 -10.67
N ALA A 74 -3.62 3.84 -10.76
CA ALA A 74 -3.59 4.59 -12.01
C ALA A 74 -2.17 4.67 -12.62
N LEU A 75 -1.13 4.87 -11.79
CA LEU A 75 0.27 4.87 -12.23
C LEU A 75 0.68 3.52 -12.83
N ASP A 76 0.13 2.43 -12.30
CA ASP A 76 0.38 1.06 -12.78
C ASP A 76 -0.46 0.69 -14.01
N GLY A 77 -1.39 1.54 -14.44
CA GLY A 77 -2.31 1.22 -15.54
C GLY A 77 -3.28 0.07 -15.21
N ALA A 78 -3.53 -0.19 -13.92
CA ALA A 78 -4.40 -1.28 -13.49
C ALA A 78 -5.89 -0.97 -13.73
N VAL A 79 -6.67 -2.00 -14.05
CA VAL A 79 -8.07 -1.88 -14.52
C VAL A 79 -9.00 -1.31 -13.45
N VAL A 80 -9.76 -0.28 -13.80
CA VAL A 80 -10.83 0.31 -12.98
C VAL A 80 -11.86 -0.76 -12.63
N GLY A 81 -11.94 -1.15 -11.35
CA GLY A 81 -12.88 -2.16 -10.86
C GLY A 81 -12.40 -2.90 -9.59
N CYS A 82 -11.09 -2.99 -9.38
CA CYS A 82 -10.52 -3.55 -8.15
C CYS A 82 -10.58 -2.52 -7.00
N ASN A 83 -10.74 -3.00 -5.76
CA ASN A 83 -10.64 -2.14 -4.58
C ASN A 83 -9.21 -1.57 -4.48
N PRO A 84 -9.00 -0.23 -4.59
CA PRO A 84 -7.65 0.33 -4.67
C PRO A 84 -6.80 0.00 -3.43
N ARG A 85 -7.41 -0.01 -2.24
CA ARG A 85 -6.70 -0.30 -1.00
C ARG A 85 -6.30 -1.78 -0.93
N ALA A 86 -7.14 -2.68 -1.46
CA ALA A 86 -6.80 -4.09 -1.58
C ALA A 86 -5.68 -4.30 -2.61
N TYR A 87 -5.70 -3.53 -3.72
CA TYR A 87 -4.62 -3.52 -4.71
C TYR A 87 -3.28 -3.13 -4.09
N VAL A 88 -3.23 -2.05 -3.30
CA VAL A 88 -1.99 -1.65 -2.57
C VAL A 88 -1.46 -2.77 -1.68
N ARG A 89 -2.33 -3.48 -0.95
CA ARG A 89 -1.93 -4.59 -0.07
C ARG A 89 -1.33 -5.75 -0.85
N GLN A 90 -1.97 -6.14 -1.94
CA GLN A 90 -1.45 -7.16 -2.85
C GLN A 90 -0.06 -6.77 -3.39
N GLN A 91 0.06 -5.55 -3.94
CA GLN A 91 1.32 -5.08 -4.51
C GLN A 91 2.43 -4.94 -3.47
N TYR A 92 2.09 -4.50 -2.26
CA TYR A 92 3.06 -4.37 -1.17
C TYR A 92 3.54 -5.74 -0.68
N ALA A 93 2.64 -6.71 -0.52
CA ALA A 93 3.01 -8.08 -0.15
C ALA A 93 3.96 -8.70 -1.18
N LEU A 94 3.63 -8.57 -2.48
CA LEU A 94 4.50 -9.06 -3.57
C LEU A 94 5.87 -8.39 -3.59
N TRP A 95 5.93 -7.06 -3.39
CA TRP A 95 7.18 -6.33 -3.31
C TRP A 95 8.02 -6.75 -2.09
N ALA A 96 7.38 -6.92 -0.92
CA ALA A 96 8.07 -7.29 0.31
C ALA A 96 8.64 -8.71 0.28
N THR A 97 8.00 -9.63 -0.46
CA THR A 97 8.51 -11.00 -0.64
C THR A 97 9.67 -11.10 -1.63
N ASN A 98 9.71 -10.22 -2.64
CA ASN A 98 10.73 -10.24 -3.70
C ASN A 98 11.89 -9.27 -3.45
N ARG A 99 12.07 -8.81 -2.21
CA ARG A 99 13.08 -7.83 -1.82
C ARG A 99 14.45 -8.44 -1.54
#